data_AF-A0A231HA11-F1
#
_entry.id   AF-A0A231HA11-F1
#
_cell.length_a   1.000
_cell.length_b   1.000
_cell.length_c   1.000
_cell.angle_alpha   90.00
_cell.angle_beta   90.00
_cell.angle_gamma   90.00
#
_symmetry.space_group_name_H-M   'P 1'
#
loop_
_entity.id
_entity.type
_entity.pdbx_description
1 polymer ?
#
loop_
_entity_poly.entity_id
_entity_poly.type
_entity_poly.pdbx_seq_one_letter_code
_entity_poly.pdbx_strand_id
1 'polypeptide(L)'
;MSIPKRSARRLSIVGAVISGLAAVTVSTTVGAGSAQALRPREAFCSSVPVDSRVEIECTNTDVGPATAGIFVMCSDLRPLVQEVRIRPESTIRSSQDCGPGAHPISWNVNAQSDHERDRERDAEIDHERLSGHHHI
;
A
#
# COMPACT_ATOMS: atom_id res chain seq x y z
N MET A 1 36.77 -77.75 -37.35
CA MET A 1 37.27 -77.56 -35.96
C MET A 1 37.02 -76.13 -35.52
N SER A 2 36.66 -75.97 -34.24
CA SER A 2 36.61 -74.77 -33.37
C SER A 2 35.50 -73.70 -33.50
N ILE A 3 34.85 -73.53 -32.35
CA ILE A 3 33.72 -72.71 -31.86
C ILE A 3 34.24 -71.36 -31.26
N PRO A 4 33.40 -70.32 -31.03
CA PRO A 4 33.70 -68.90 -31.22
C PRO A 4 34.12 -68.14 -29.96
N LYS A 5 34.54 -66.88 -30.12
CA LYS A 5 34.78 -65.94 -29.01
C LYS A 5 33.83 -64.73 -29.08
N ARG A 6 32.94 -64.66 -28.08
CA ARG A 6 32.04 -63.53 -27.74
C ARG A 6 32.82 -62.24 -27.47
N SER A 7 32.21 -61.07 -27.75
CA SER A 7 31.80 -60.13 -26.68
C SER A 7 30.99 -58.91 -27.19
N ALA A 8 29.80 -58.74 -26.58
CA ALA A 8 29.03 -57.54 -26.22
C ALA A 8 28.93 -56.35 -27.20
N ARG A 9 27.77 -56.15 -27.87
CA ARG A 9 26.61 -55.30 -27.44
C ARG A 9 27.00 -53.98 -26.76
N ARG A 10 26.57 -52.84 -27.32
CA ARG A 10 25.34 -52.09 -26.92
C ARG A 10 25.20 -50.83 -27.78
N LEU A 11 24.04 -50.70 -28.43
CA LEU A 11 23.54 -49.43 -28.98
C LEU A 11 23.30 -48.48 -27.80
N SER A 12 24.01 -47.34 -27.77
CA SER A 12 23.71 -46.26 -26.82
C SER A 12 22.67 -45.34 -27.43
N ILE A 13 21.46 -45.43 -26.89
CA ILE A 13 20.42 -44.41 -26.97
C ILE A 13 20.82 -43.29 -26.00
N VAL A 14 21.04 -42.08 -26.52
CA VAL A 14 21.06 -40.84 -25.75
C VAL A 14 20.33 -39.84 -26.65
N GLY A 15 19.05 -39.55 -26.45
CA GLY A 15 18.52 -38.88 -25.27
C GLY A 15 18.52 -37.39 -25.58
N ALA A 16 17.57 -36.93 -26.42
CA ALA A 16 17.41 -35.51 -26.72
C ALA A 16 16.88 -34.80 -25.47
N VAL A 17 17.75 -34.03 -24.80
CA VAL A 17 17.37 -33.15 -23.70
C VAL A 17 16.68 -31.95 -24.31
N ILE A 18 15.35 -31.92 -24.24
CA ILE A 18 14.57 -30.71 -24.52
C ILE A 18 14.72 -29.81 -23.30
N SER A 19 15.71 -28.93 -23.35
CA SER A 19 15.88 -27.86 -22.38
C SER A 19 14.77 -26.82 -22.60
N GLY A 20 13.64 -27.00 -21.92
CA GLY A 20 12.59 -25.99 -21.86
C GLY A 20 13.10 -24.77 -21.09
N LEU A 21 13.44 -23.71 -21.81
CA LEU A 21 13.69 -22.39 -21.24
C LEU A 21 12.34 -21.79 -20.80
N ALA A 22 12.02 -21.94 -19.52
CA ALA A 22 10.98 -21.13 -18.89
C ALA A 22 11.56 -19.73 -18.61
N ALA A 23 11.28 -18.78 -19.50
CA ALA A 23 11.58 -17.38 -19.26
C ALA A 23 10.59 -16.85 -18.20
N VAL A 24 11.03 -16.79 -16.94
CA VAL A 24 10.31 -16.07 -15.89
C VAL A 24 10.56 -14.59 -16.10
N THR A 25 9.67 -13.92 -16.84
CA THR A 25 9.65 -12.46 -16.90
C THR A 25 9.12 -11.94 -15.58
N VAL A 26 10.04 -11.63 -14.65
CA VAL A 26 9.70 -10.86 -13.45
C VAL A 26 9.47 -9.42 -13.92
N SER A 27 8.22 -9.09 -14.25
CA SER A 27 7.81 -7.70 -14.47
C SER A 27 7.84 -6.99 -13.11
N THR A 28 9.01 -6.50 -12.72
CA THR A 28 9.11 -5.50 -11.66
C THR A 28 8.58 -4.19 -12.24
N THR A 29 7.26 -3.99 -12.19
CA THR A 29 6.67 -2.67 -12.34
C THR A 29 7.12 -1.85 -11.14
N VAL A 30 8.28 -1.19 -11.27
CA VAL A 30 8.71 -0.15 -10.34
C VAL A 30 7.79 1.03 -10.60
N GLY A 31 6.66 1.06 -9.90
CA GLY A 31 5.83 2.25 -9.81
C GLY A 31 6.67 3.32 -9.14
N ALA A 32 7.26 4.21 -9.95
CA ALA A 32 7.86 5.43 -9.45
C ALA A 32 6.72 6.32 -8.94
N GLY A 33 6.40 6.15 -7.64
CA GLY A 33 5.53 7.07 -6.93
C GLY A 33 6.16 8.45 -6.98
N SER A 34 5.39 9.44 -7.39
CA SER A 34 5.79 10.84 -7.34
C SER A 34 6.16 11.19 -5.90
N ALA A 35 7.45 11.44 -5.65
CA ALA A 35 7.89 12.07 -4.41
C ALA A 35 7.34 13.50 -4.42
N GLN A 36 6.15 13.68 -3.84
CA GLN A 36 5.61 15.01 -3.65
C GLN A 36 6.56 15.76 -2.72
N ALA A 37 6.99 16.96 -3.12
CA ALA A 37 7.75 17.84 -2.26
C ALA A 37 6.88 18.15 -1.04
N LEU A 38 7.17 17.46 0.06
CA LEU A 38 6.38 17.53 1.27
C LEU A 38 6.45 18.95 1.82
N ARG A 39 5.30 19.58 2.10
CA ARG A 39 5.39 20.86 2.78
C ARG A 39 5.83 20.61 4.23
N PRO A 40 6.68 21.48 4.79
CA PRO A 40 7.01 21.39 6.21
C PRO A 40 5.74 21.45 7.06
N ARG A 41 5.65 20.60 8.10
CA ARG A 41 4.56 20.57 9.10
C ARG A 41 3.23 20.02 8.60
N GLU A 42 3.26 19.07 7.68
CA GLU A 42 2.08 18.34 7.26
C GLU A 42 2.13 16.88 7.74
N ALA A 43 0.95 16.29 7.88
CA ALA A 43 0.77 14.86 8.04
C ALA A 43 0.07 14.31 6.81
N PHE A 44 0.51 13.16 6.31
CA PHE A 44 -0.02 12.58 5.09
C PHE A 44 0.03 11.06 5.15
N CYS A 45 -0.80 10.41 4.34
CA CYS A 45 -0.84 8.96 4.22
C CYS A 45 -0.69 8.54 2.77
N SER A 46 -0.10 7.37 2.58
CA SER A 46 -0.15 6.60 1.35
C SER A 46 -0.83 5.26 1.63
N SER A 47 -1.48 4.70 0.61
CA SER A 47 -2.14 3.40 0.71
C SER A 47 -1.98 2.59 -0.56
N VAL A 48 -1.81 1.28 -0.39
CA VAL A 48 -1.69 0.33 -1.49
C VAL A 48 -2.54 -0.91 -1.16
N PRO A 49 -3.47 -1.32 -2.04
CA PRO A 49 -4.17 -2.58 -1.87
C PRO A 49 -3.20 -3.75 -2.15
N VAL A 50 -3.21 -4.75 -1.27
CA VAL A 50 -2.42 -5.97 -1.41
C VAL A 50 -3.33 -7.15 -1.06
N ASP A 51 -3.68 -7.97 -2.05
CA ASP A 51 -4.61 -9.09 -1.90
C ASP A 51 -5.96 -8.67 -1.25
N SER A 52 -6.26 -9.17 -0.05
CA SER A 52 -7.47 -8.91 0.72
C SER A 52 -7.37 -7.69 1.66
N ARG A 53 -6.26 -6.95 1.66
CA ARG A 53 -6.03 -5.85 2.60
C ARG A 53 -5.56 -4.57 1.93
N VAL A 54 -5.62 -3.46 2.68
CA VAL A 54 -5.00 -2.19 2.32
C VAL A 54 -3.85 -1.94 3.28
N GLU A 55 -2.63 -1.85 2.76
CA GLU A 55 -1.43 -1.45 3.48
C GLU A 55 -1.35 0.08 3.48
N ILE A 56 -1.11 0.67 4.65
CA ILE A 56 -1.20 2.11 4.87
C ILE A 56 0.06 2.57 5.58
N GLU A 57 0.71 3.60 5.03
CA GLU A 57 1.84 4.27 5.68
C GLU A 57 1.50 5.74 5.84
N CYS A 58 1.50 6.23 7.07
CA CYS A 58 1.24 7.63 7.40
C CYS A 58 2.47 8.23 8.06
N THR A 59 2.85 9.43 7.61
CA THR A 59 4.00 10.17 8.13
C THR A 59 3.54 11.52 8.64
N ASN A 60 3.99 11.86 9.84
CA ASN A 60 3.85 13.16 10.44
C ASN A 60 5.19 13.89 10.42
N THR A 61 5.26 15.04 9.75
CA THR A 61 6.45 15.91 9.75
C THR A 61 6.28 17.14 10.63
N ASP A 62 5.17 17.24 11.34
CA ASP A 62 4.95 18.26 12.36
C ASP A 62 5.69 17.91 13.65
N VAL A 63 6.10 18.97 14.37
CA VAL A 63 6.67 18.90 15.73
C VAL A 63 5.59 18.61 16.77
N GLY A 64 4.35 18.88 16.42
CA GLY A 64 3.15 18.47 17.12
C GLY A 64 2.68 17.09 16.67
N PRO A 65 1.79 16.48 17.44
CA PRO A 65 1.18 15.21 17.08
C PRO A 65 0.15 15.36 15.94
N ALA A 66 -0.14 14.25 15.25
CA ALA A 66 -1.07 14.19 14.13
C ALA A 66 -2.02 13.01 14.23
N THR A 67 -3.14 13.05 13.51
CA THR A 67 -4.15 12.01 13.52
C THR A 67 -4.41 11.52 12.10
N ALA A 68 -4.38 10.20 11.91
CA ALA A 68 -4.78 9.55 10.67
C ALA A 68 -6.19 8.97 10.78
N GLY A 69 -7.03 9.28 9.78
CA GLY A 69 -8.32 8.65 9.53
C GLY A 69 -8.18 7.59 8.44
N ILE A 70 -8.75 6.40 8.68
CA ILE A 70 -8.70 5.27 7.77
C ILE A 70 -10.11 4.73 7.59
N PHE A 71 -10.55 4.65 6.34
CA PHE A 71 -11.79 4.01 5.93
C PHE A 71 -11.53 3.04 4.78
N VAL A 72 -12.00 1.79 4.90
CA VAL A 72 -11.95 0.78 3.85
C VAL A 72 -13.33 0.15 3.69
N MET A 73 -13.82 0.07 2.45
CA MET A 73 -15.02 -0.68 2.09
C MET A 73 -14.62 -2.01 1.46
N CYS A 74 -15.07 -3.12 2.06
CA CYS A 74 -14.81 -4.47 1.58
C CYS A 74 -15.91 -4.97 0.63
N SER A 75 -15.60 -6.02 -0.13
CA SER A 75 -16.53 -6.61 -1.11
C SER A 75 -17.73 -7.33 -0.52
N ASP A 76 -17.66 -7.68 0.75
CA ASP A 76 -18.78 -8.18 1.55
C ASP A 76 -19.59 -7.05 2.22
N LEU A 77 -19.39 -5.80 1.76
CA LEU A 77 -20.02 -4.58 2.26
C LEU A 77 -19.66 -4.24 3.71
N ARG A 78 -18.62 -4.86 4.28
CA ARG A 78 -18.14 -4.49 5.62
C ARG A 78 -17.27 -3.22 5.55
N PRO A 79 -17.64 -2.14 6.26
CA PRO A 79 -16.76 -1.00 6.44
C PRO A 79 -15.75 -1.28 7.55
N LEU A 80 -14.49 -0.92 7.33
CA LEU A 80 -13.45 -0.90 8.34
C LEU A 80 -13.06 0.56 8.59
N VAL A 81 -13.22 1.02 9.82
CA VAL A 81 -12.94 2.41 10.22
C VAL A 81 -11.93 2.40 11.36
N GLN A 82 -10.88 3.21 11.24
CA GLN A 82 -9.87 3.36 12.27
C GLN A 82 -9.38 4.80 12.31
N GLU A 83 -9.17 5.32 13.52
CA GLU A 83 -8.45 6.55 13.76
C GLU A 83 -7.18 6.22 14.56
N VAL A 84 -6.03 6.75 14.14
CA VAL A 84 -4.74 6.44 14.76
C VAL A 84 -3.99 7.71 15.07
N ARG A 85 -3.40 7.76 16.27
CA ARG A 85 -2.52 8.83 16.69
C ARG A 85 -1.08 8.63 16.20
N ILE A 86 -0.54 9.64 15.54
CA ILE A 86 0.84 9.70 15.05
C ILE A 86 1.64 10.62 15.96
N ARG A 87 2.78 10.15 16.45
CA ARG A 87 3.70 10.98 17.23
C ARG A 87 4.32 12.08 16.36
N PRO A 88 4.86 13.15 16.95
CA PRO A 88 5.70 14.11 16.24
C PRO A 88 6.78 13.42 15.43
N GLU A 89 7.07 13.95 14.24
CA GLU A 89 8.21 13.55 13.40
C GLU A 89 8.35 12.02 13.25
N SER A 90 7.25 11.33 12.98
CA SER A 90 7.22 9.87 12.96
C SER A 90 6.39 9.29 11.83
N THR A 91 6.71 8.05 11.47
CA THR A 91 5.97 7.25 10.49
C THR A 91 5.35 6.05 11.18
N ILE A 92 4.09 5.77 10.85
CA ILE A 92 3.36 4.58 11.29
C ILE A 92 2.94 3.75 10.09
N ARG A 93 2.78 2.45 10.33
CA ARG A 93 2.22 1.50 9.36
C ARG A 93 0.99 0.83 9.97
N SER A 94 -0.05 0.69 9.15
CA SER A 94 -1.27 -0.04 9.50
C SER A 94 -1.72 -0.88 8.32
N SER A 95 -2.48 -1.93 8.60
CA SER A 95 -3.06 -2.83 7.59
C SER A 95 -4.51 -3.09 7.95
N GLN A 96 -5.40 -2.87 6.98
CA GLN A 96 -6.82 -3.15 7.11
C GLN A 96 -7.19 -4.36 6.25
N ASP A 97 -7.49 -5.50 6.89
CA ASP A 97 -7.80 -6.75 6.20
C ASP A 97 -9.31 -6.98 6.07
N CYS A 98 -9.79 -7.17 4.84
CA CYS A 98 -11.17 -7.55 4.55
C CYS A 98 -11.45 -9.02 4.89
N GLY A 99 -10.45 -9.81 5.24
CA GLY A 99 -10.61 -11.19 5.66
C GLY A 99 -10.87 -12.16 4.50
N PRO A 100 -11.06 -13.45 4.80
CA PRO A 100 -11.14 -14.49 3.79
C PRO A 100 -12.32 -14.31 2.83
N GLY A 101 -12.05 -14.39 1.53
CA GLY A 101 -13.08 -14.32 0.48
C GLY A 101 -13.61 -12.91 0.20
N ALA A 102 -13.09 -11.88 0.87
CA ALA A 102 -13.40 -10.49 0.59
C ALA A 102 -12.13 -9.70 0.23
N HIS A 103 -12.30 -8.63 -0.54
CA HIS A 103 -11.20 -7.75 -0.93
C HIS A 103 -11.63 -6.27 -0.83
N PRO A 104 -10.68 -5.32 -0.75
CA PRO A 104 -10.99 -3.90 -0.76
C PRO A 104 -11.68 -3.52 -2.09
N ILE A 105 -12.76 -2.74 -2.02
CA ILE A 105 -13.43 -2.14 -3.19
C ILE A 105 -13.08 -0.65 -3.27
N SER A 106 -13.11 0.05 -2.14
CA SER A 106 -12.73 1.45 -2.05
C SER A 106 -12.10 1.75 -0.70
N TRP A 107 -11.27 2.78 -0.64
CA TRP A 107 -10.64 3.21 0.59
C TRP A 107 -10.37 4.72 0.55
N ASN A 108 -10.34 5.32 1.73
CA ASN A 108 -9.93 6.69 1.94
C ASN A 108 -9.01 6.72 3.16
N VAL A 109 -7.83 7.30 2.99
CA VAL A 109 -6.88 7.50 4.08
C VAL A 109 -6.43 8.95 4.04
N ASN A 110 -6.45 9.58 5.20
CA ASN A 110 -5.99 10.95 5.37
C ASN A 110 -5.26 11.06 6.71
N ALA A 111 -4.32 12.00 6.78
CA ALA A 111 -3.77 12.42 8.05
C ALA A 111 -3.79 13.94 8.12
N GLN A 112 -3.85 14.45 9.34
CA GLN A 112 -3.86 15.87 9.60
C GLN A 112 -3.10 16.13 10.90
N SER A 113 -2.20 17.12 10.90
CA SER A 113 -1.56 17.54 12.15
C SER A 113 -2.55 18.31 13.03
N ASP A 114 -2.34 18.31 14.34
CA ASP A 114 -3.17 19.12 15.24
C ASP A 114 -3.04 20.60 14.92
N HIS A 115 -1.84 21.04 14.53
CA HIS A 115 -1.59 22.41 14.13
C HIS A 115 -2.42 22.81 12.90
N GLU A 116 -2.48 21.96 11.88
CA GLU A 116 -3.29 22.19 10.69
C GLU A 116 -4.78 22.25 11.03
N ARG A 117 -5.26 21.32 11.87
CA ARG A 117 -6.64 21.28 12.34
C ARG A 117 -7.03 22.55 13.10
N ASP A 118 -6.17 23.03 13.98
CA ASP A 118 -6.41 24.26 14.74
C ASP A 118 -6.44 25.48 13.79
N ARG A 119 -5.53 25.53 12.82
CA ARG A 119 -5.50 26.60 11.81
C ARG A 119 -6.76 26.64 10.95
N GLU A 120 -7.27 25.48 10.54
CA GLU A 120 -8.53 25.36 9.80
C GLU A 120 -9.72 25.81 10.63
N ARG A 121 -9.76 25.41 11.90
CA ARG A 121 -10.80 25.85 12.85
C ARG A 121 -10.82 27.36 13.01
N ASP A 122 -9.65 27.98 13.19
CA ASP A 122 -9.56 29.44 13.33
C ASP A 122 -10.04 30.15 12.05
N ALA A 123 -9.69 29.63 10.88
CA ALA A 123 -10.15 30.17 9.60
C ALA A 123 -11.66 30.03 9.39
N GLU A 124 -12.27 28.94 9.85
CA GLU A 124 -13.72 28.75 9.84
C GLU A 124 -14.43 29.77 10.73
N ILE A 125 -13.93 29.96 11.97
CA ILE A 125 -14.47 30.95 12.91
C ILE A 125 -14.40 32.36 12.33
N ASP A 126 -13.28 32.72 11.70
CA ASP A 126 -13.12 34.03 11.04
C ASP A 126 -14.07 34.21 9.86
N HIS A 127 -14.27 33.17 9.04
CA HIS A 127 -15.21 33.18 7.93
C HIS A 127 -16.67 33.38 8.41
N GLU A 128 -17.08 32.68 9.46
CA GLU A 128 -18.41 32.85 10.06
C GLU A 128 -18.63 34.27 10.60
N ARG A 129 -17.61 34.84 11.27
CA ARG A 129 -17.67 36.21 11.79
C ARG A 129 -17.87 37.24 10.67
N LEU A 130 -17.14 37.08 9.56
CA LEU A 130 -17.22 37.99 8.41
C LEU A 130 -18.53 37.84 7.61
N SER A 131 -19.00 36.61 7.41
CA SER A 131 -20.27 36.35 6.71
C SER A 131 -21.50 36.77 7.51
N GLY A 132 -21.46 36.66 8.85
CA GLY A 132 -22.53 37.16 9.73
C GLY A 132 -22.70 38.69 9.73
N HIS A 133 -21.68 39.46 9.37
CA HIS A 133 -21.77 40.93 9.25
C HIS A 133 -22.47 41.42 7.98
N HIS A 134 -22.73 40.54 7.00
CA HIS A 134 -23.44 40.90 5.77
C HIS A 134 -24.98 40.83 5.87
N HIS A 135 -25.52 40.55 7.06
CA HIS A 135 -26.96 40.39 7.30
C HIS A 135 -27.59 41.48 8.20
N ILE A 136 -26.91 42.63 8.40
CA ILE A 136 -27.44 43.78 9.15
C ILE A 136 -27.51 45.01 8.24
#